data_AF-A0A7T8HM25-F1
#
_entry.id   AF-A0A7T8HM25-F1
#
_cell.length_a   1.000
_cell.length_b   1.000
_cell.length_c   1.000
_cell.angle_alpha   90.00
_cell.angle_beta   90.00
_cell.angle_gamma   90.00
#
_symmetry.space_group_name_H-M   'P 1'
#
loop_
_entity.id
_entity.type
_entity.pdbx_description
1 polymer ?
#
loop_
_entity_poly.entity_id
_entity_poly.type
_entity_poly.pdbx_seq_one_letter_code
_entity_poly.pdbx_strand_id
1 'polypeptide(L)'
;MYSDPVNKLYIQFVMPFLQEFNRINKLFQQDSGNPFKMLECLLEFFRSLLARVVRPERIPTSDSDLLSVSITSDTLLPVGAVNYGITVMMALEEARMDSAVEMSFKGRCRDFVVEACRQVQNRLPANVHLWKSMTAFSPRSILSQSKAP
;
A
#
# COMPACT_ATOMS: atom_id res chain seq x y z
N MET A 1 -22.20 -15.62 9.76
CA MET A 1 -20.89 -14.98 9.50
C MET A 1 -20.04 -15.78 8.51
N TYR A 2 -19.84 -17.10 8.69
CA TYR A 2 -19.01 -17.94 7.80
C TYR A 2 -19.73 -18.54 6.56
N SER A 3 -21.06 -18.47 6.49
CA SER A 3 -21.85 -19.03 5.38
C SER A 3 -22.23 -18.01 4.29
N ASP A 4 -21.73 -16.77 4.40
CA ASP A 4 -22.03 -15.70 3.46
C ASP A 4 -20.95 -15.63 2.37
N PRO A 5 -21.31 -15.86 1.08
CA PRO A 5 -20.39 -15.74 -0.05
C PRO A 5 -19.65 -14.40 -0.10
N VAL A 6 -20.30 -13.32 0.33
CA VAL A 6 -19.71 -11.97 0.33
C VAL A 6 -18.58 -11.85 1.35
N ASN A 7 -18.71 -12.49 2.51
CA ASN A 7 -17.64 -12.52 3.51
C ASN A 7 -16.46 -13.36 3.05
N LYS A 8 -16.71 -14.46 2.34
CA LYS A 8 -15.64 -15.26 1.72
C LYS A 8 -14.86 -14.44 0.70
N LEU A 9 -15.56 -13.71 -0.19
CA LEU A 9 -14.92 -12.80 -1.15
C LEU A 9 -14.12 -11.70 -0.44
N TYR A 10 -14.64 -11.17 0.66
CA TYR A 10 -13.96 -10.11 1.41
C TYR A 10 -12.67 -10.62 2.06
N ILE A 11 -12.69 -11.83 2.62
CA ILE A 11 -11.49 -12.47 3.16
C ILE A 11 -10.47 -12.73 2.04
N GLN A 12 -10.92 -13.21 0.88
CA GLN A 12 -10.06 -13.40 -0.29
C GLN A 12 -9.41 -12.08 -0.74
N PHE A 13 -10.16 -10.98 -0.70
CA PHE A 13 -9.63 -9.66 -1.01
C PHE A 13 -8.60 -9.17 0.02
N VAL A 14 -8.87 -9.32 1.32
CA VAL A 14 -8.03 -8.78 2.39
C VAL A 14 -6.75 -9.61 2.60
N MET A 15 -6.79 -10.91 2.34
CA MET A 15 -5.69 -11.84 2.66
C MET A 15 -4.33 -11.46 2.05
N PRO A 16 -4.22 -11.08 0.77
CA PRO A 16 -2.95 -10.62 0.19
C PRO A 16 -2.37 -9.39 0.90
N PHE A 17 -3.23 -8.45 1.32
CA PHE A 17 -2.77 -7.27 2.06
C PHE A 17 -2.21 -7.67 3.43
N LEU A 18 -2.89 -8.55 4.15
CA LEU A 18 -2.41 -9.04 5.46
C LEU A 18 -1.09 -9.78 5.34
N GLN A 19 -0.91 -10.59 4.31
CA GLN A 19 0.36 -11.27 4.04
C GLN A 19 1.49 -10.26 3.83
N GLU A 20 1.23 -9.20 3.06
CA GLU A 20 2.22 -8.17 2.77
C GLU A 20 2.52 -7.29 4.01
N PHE A 21 1.51 -6.89 4.77
CA PHE A 21 1.70 -6.23 6.06
C PHE A 21 2.53 -7.08 7.03
N ASN A 22 2.25 -8.39 7.12
CA ASN A 22 3.02 -9.30 7.96
C ASN A 22 4.46 -9.46 7.48
N ARG A 23 4.67 -9.50 6.16
CA ARG A 23 6.02 -9.55 5.55
C ARG A 23 6.83 -8.32 5.96
N ILE A 24 6.24 -7.13 5.84
CA ILE A 24 6.88 -5.87 6.19
C ILE A 24 7.13 -5.79 7.70
N ASN A 25 6.14 -6.11 8.53
CA ASN A 25 6.31 -6.10 9.98
C ASN A 25 7.45 -7.03 10.43
N LYS A 26 7.54 -8.24 9.86
CA LYS A 26 8.65 -9.16 10.13
C LYS A 26 10.00 -8.58 9.74
N LEU A 27 10.06 -7.85 8.62
CA LEU A 27 11.29 -7.19 8.17
C LEU A 27 11.77 -6.15 9.19
N PHE A 28 10.85 -5.36 9.76
CA PHE A 28 11.15 -4.38 10.82
C PHE A 28 11.48 -5.01 12.19
N GLN A 29 11.13 -6.28 12.41
CA GLN A 29 11.45 -7.02 13.63
C GLN A 29 12.82 -7.72 13.57
N GLN A 30 13.54 -7.65 12.45
CA GLN A 30 14.87 -8.26 12.34
C GLN A 30 15.94 -7.40 12.99
N ASP A 31 16.62 -7.94 14.01
CA ASP A 31 17.70 -7.27 14.76
C ASP A 31 18.92 -6.89 13.89
N SER A 32 19.09 -7.50 12.71
CA SER A 32 20.23 -7.30 11.81
C SER A 32 19.86 -6.69 10.45
N GLY A 33 18.61 -6.26 10.26
CA GLY A 33 18.16 -5.80 8.95
C GLY A 33 18.71 -4.42 8.60
N ASN A 34 19.02 -4.21 7.32
CA ASN A 34 19.51 -2.92 6.81
C ASN A 34 18.37 -1.89 6.82
N PRO A 35 18.42 -0.83 7.66
CA PRO A 35 17.32 0.12 7.82
C PRO A 35 16.91 0.82 6.52
N PHE A 36 17.84 1.02 5.60
CA PHE A 36 17.57 1.66 4.31
C PHE A 36 16.76 0.77 3.39
N LYS A 37 17.10 -0.52 3.31
CA LYS A 37 16.30 -1.49 2.55
C LYS A 37 14.90 -1.66 3.14
N MET A 38 14.76 -1.55 4.47
CA MET A 38 13.45 -1.57 5.11
C MET A 38 12.59 -0.39 4.70
N LEU A 39 13.17 0.80 4.66
CA LEU A 39 12.49 2.01 4.22
C LEU A 39 12.07 1.92 2.75
N GLU A 40 12.97 1.46 1.86
CA GLU A 40 12.64 1.24 0.44
C GLU A 40 11.46 0.29 0.26
N CYS A 41 11.49 -0.88 0.91
CA CYS A 41 10.39 -1.84 0.85
C CYS A 41 9.05 -1.26 1.37
N LEU A 42 9.10 -0.43 2.41
CA LEU A 42 7.90 0.21 2.96
C LEU A 42 7.34 1.27 2.01
N LEU A 43 8.20 2.07 1.37
CA LEU A 43 7.80 3.08 0.38
C LEU A 43 7.21 2.43 -0.88
N GLU A 44 7.81 1.35 -1.38
CA GLU A 44 7.29 0.56 -2.50
C GLU A 44 5.92 -0.03 -2.17
N PHE A 45 5.77 -0.61 -0.98
CA PHE A 45 4.49 -1.12 -0.52
C PHE A 45 3.45 -0.01 -0.45
N PHE A 46 3.80 1.14 0.13
CA PHE A 46 2.88 2.26 0.23
C PHE A 46 2.45 2.78 -1.15
N ARG A 47 3.37 2.91 -2.11
CA ARG A 47 3.03 3.21 -3.52
C ARG A 47 2.06 2.19 -4.10
N SER A 48 2.29 0.91 -3.85
CA SER A 48 1.45 -0.17 -4.37
C SER A 48 0.02 -0.10 -3.80
N LEU A 49 -0.15 0.35 -2.56
CA LEU A 49 -1.47 0.58 -1.96
C LEU A 49 -2.14 1.81 -2.58
N LEU A 50 -1.42 2.93 -2.67
CA LEU A 50 -1.93 4.17 -3.27
C LEU A 50 -2.36 3.95 -4.72
N ALA A 51 -1.57 3.24 -5.53
CA ALA A 51 -1.88 2.94 -6.93
C ALA A 51 -3.18 2.15 -7.14
N ARG A 52 -3.74 1.53 -6.08
CA ARG A 52 -5.01 0.80 -6.16
C ARG A 52 -6.23 1.70 -5.97
N VAL A 53 -6.11 2.81 -5.25
CA VAL A 53 -7.24 3.63 -4.82
C VAL A 53 -7.11 5.13 -5.08
N VAL A 54 -5.90 5.64 -5.31
CA VAL A 54 -5.63 7.06 -5.61
C VAL A 54 -5.44 7.22 -7.12
N ARG A 55 -5.92 8.35 -7.63
CA ARG A 55 -5.73 8.77 -9.02
C ARG A 55 -4.24 8.85 -9.37
N PRO A 56 -3.78 8.29 -10.49
CA PRO A 56 -2.36 8.27 -10.86
C PRO A 56 -1.72 9.67 -10.87
N GLU A 57 -2.46 10.70 -11.27
CA GLU A 57 -1.97 12.09 -11.35
C GLU A 57 -1.69 12.70 -9.97
N ARG A 58 -2.21 12.09 -8.91
CA ARG A 58 -2.03 12.53 -7.52
C ARG A 58 -0.96 11.72 -6.78
N ILE A 59 -0.37 10.70 -7.40
CA ILE A 59 0.68 9.88 -6.81
C ILE A 59 2.05 10.50 -7.17
N PRO A 60 2.82 11.01 -6.20
CA PRO A 60 4.12 11.61 -6.47
C PRO A 60 5.14 10.57 -6.92
N THR A 61 5.98 10.96 -7.87
CA THR A 61 7.14 10.15 -8.30
C THR A 61 8.25 10.17 -7.24
N SER A 62 8.39 11.27 -6.50
CA SER A 62 9.37 11.44 -5.41
C SER A 62 8.91 10.71 -4.15
N ASP A 63 9.76 9.87 -3.52
CA ASP A 63 9.34 9.23 -2.25
C ASP A 63 9.26 10.22 -1.08
N SER A 64 9.88 11.40 -1.20
CA SER A 64 9.80 12.45 -0.17
C SER A 64 8.39 13.00 -0.05
N ASP A 65 7.70 13.13 -1.18
CA ASP A 65 6.35 13.69 -1.26
C ASP A 65 5.28 12.60 -1.16
N LEU A 66 5.67 11.33 -1.30
CA LEU A 66 4.75 10.21 -1.20
C LEU A 66 4.04 10.19 0.17
N LEU A 67 4.76 10.52 1.24
CA LEU A 67 4.22 10.51 2.59
C LEU A 67 3.25 11.65 2.88
N SER A 68 3.37 12.75 2.15
CA SER A 68 2.48 13.91 2.27
C SER A 68 1.25 13.84 1.37
N VAL A 69 1.04 12.72 0.67
CA VAL A 69 -0.16 12.51 -0.17
C VAL A 69 -1.42 12.62 0.66
N SER A 70 -2.31 13.54 0.26
CA SER A 70 -3.64 13.67 0.83
C SER A 70 -4.55 12.52 0.35
N ILE A 71 -5.01 11.69 1.29
CA ILE A 71 -5.95 10.60 1.02
C ILE A 71 -7.38 11.08 1.35
N THR A 72 -7.91 11.90 0.46
CA THR A 72 -9.19 12.60 0.57
C THR A 72 -10.11 12.22 -0.60
N SER A 73 -11.42 12.44 -0.46
CA SER A 73 -12.42 11.98 -1.45
C SER A 73 -12.18 12.46 -2.88
N ASP A 74 -11.49 13.59 -3.07
CA ASP A 74 -11.13 14.18 -4.36
C ASP A 74 -9.93 13.49 -5.04
N THR A 75 -9.03 12.90 -4.26
CA THR A 75 -7.85 12.18 -4.78
C THR A 75 -8.15 10.71 -5.07
N LEU A 76 -9.23 10.17 -4.50
CA LEU A 76 -9.62 8.78 -4.68
C LEU A 76 -10.24 8.50 -6.05
N LEU A 77 -10.03 7.27 -6.51
CA LEU A 77 -10.71 6.69 -7.64
C LEU A 77 -12.18 6.40 -7.29
N PRO A 78 -13.11 6.53 -8.25
CA PRO A 78 -14.47 6.05 -8.06
C PRO A 78 -14.45 4.54 -7.81
N VAL A 79 -15.44 4.03 -7.07
CA VAL A 79 -15.53 2.62 -6.66
C VAL A 79 -15.38 1.64 -7.83
N GLY A 80 -15.88 1.99 -9.02
CA GLY A 80 -15.76 1.15 -10.21
C GLY A 80 -14.34 1.08 -10.82
N ALA A 81 -13.46 2.04 -10.54
CA ALA A 81 -12.11 2.14 -11.12
C ALA A 81 -11.00 1.69 -10.15
N VAL A 82 -11.35 1.33 -8.91
CA VAL A 82 -10.41 0.81 -7.92
C VAL A 82 -9.88 -0.55 -8.37
N ASN A 83 -8.59 -0.79 -8.15
CA ASN A 83 -7.98 -2.09 -8.45
C ASN A 83 -8.19 -3.09 -7.30
N TYR A 84 -9.20 -3.95 -7.45
CA TYR A 84 -9.52 -5.02 -6.50
C TYR A 84 -8.67 -6.28 -6.66
N GLY A 85 -7.91 -6.39 -7.75
CA GLY A 85 -7.16 -7.59 -8.12
C GLY A 85 -7.99 -8.60 -8.93
N ILE A 86 -7.31 -9.27 -9.87
CA ILE A 86 -7.94 -10.15 -10.87
C ILE A 86 -8.73 -11.28 -10.21
N THR A 87 -8.17 -11.95 -9.20
CA THR A 87 -8.82 -13.07 -8.51
C THR A 87 -10.16 -12.69 -7.91
N VAL A 88 -10.26 -11.50 -7.31
CA VAL A 88 -11.51 -11.01 -6.70
C VAL A 88 -12.51 -10.62 -7.78
N MET A 89 -12.04 -9.99 -8.87
CA MET A 89 -12.92 -9.63 -10.00
C MET A 89 -13.52 -10.87 -10.67
N MET A 90 -12.72 -11.90 -10.92
CA MET A 90 -13.23 -13.18 -11.46
C MET A 90 -14.25 -13.83 -10.52
N ALA A 91 -13.97 -13.84 -9.20
CA ALA A 91 -14.87 -14.42 -8.23
C ALA A 91 -16.18 -13.62 -8.06
N LEU A 92 -16.16 -12.30 -8.27
CA LEU A 92 -17.35 -11.46 -8.32
C LEU A 92 -18.22 -11.77 -9.55
N GLU A 93 -17.60 -11.93 -10.72
CA GLU A 93 -18.30 -12.30 -11.95
C GLU A 93 -18.95 -13.68 -11.84
N GLU A 94 -18.26 -14.65 -11.24
CA GLU A 94 -18.79 -16.00 -11.00
C GLU A 94 -19.95 -16.00 -9.99
N ALA A 95 -19.86 -15.18 -8.95
CA ALA A 95 -20.87 -15.10 -7.89
C ALA A 95 -22.21 -14.50 -8.36
N ARG A 96 -22.24 -13.79 -9.51
CA ARG A 96 -23.45 -13.17 -10.10
C ARG A 96 -24.32 -12.45 -9.07
N MET A 97 -23.68 -11.63 -8.26
CA MET A 97 -24.31 -10.97 -7.13
C MET A 97 -25.29 -9.89 -7.58
N ASP A 98 -26.24 -9.56 -6.71
CA ASP A 98 -27.07 -8.38 -6.91
C ASP A 98 -26.22 -7.10 -6.93
N SER A 99 -26.60 -6.16 -7.80
CA SER A 99 -25.87 -4.91 -8.03
C SER A 99 -25.66 -4.09 -6.76
N ALA A 100 -26.64 -4.05 -5.85
CA ALA A 100 -26.51 -3.28 -4.62
C ALA A 100 -25.51 -3.93 -3.65
N VAL A 101 -25.50 -5.27 -3.61
CA VAL A 101 -24.58 -6.05 -2.77
C VAL A 101 -23.14 -5.95 -3.30
N GLU A 102 -22.96 -6.02 -4.63
CA GLU A 102 -21.66 -5.84 -5.27
C GLU A 102 -21.10 -4.43 -5.01
N MET A 103 -21.92 -3.39 -5.16
CA MET A 103 -21.50 -2.02 -4.89
C MET A 103 -21.10 -1.81 -3.42
N SER A 104 -21.87 -2.38 -2.49
CA SER A 104 -21.55 -2.38 -1.06
C SER A 104 -20.23 -3.12 -0.76
N PHE A 105 -20.01 -4.28 -1.38
CA PHE A 105 -18.75 -5.02 -1.29
C PHE A 105 -17.56 -4.18 -1.77
N LYS A 106 -17.65 -3.63 -2.99
CA LYS A 106 -16.60 -2.80 -3.59
C LYS A 106 -16.30 -1.56 -2.74
N GLY A 107 -17.34 -0.91 -2.19
CA GLY A 107 -17.20 0.19 -1.24
C GLY A 107 -16.36 -0.19 -0.01
N ARG A 108 -16.72 -1.30 0.66
CA ARG A 108 -15.96 -1.80 1.82
C ARG A 108 -14.51 -2.15 1.48
N CYS A 109 -14.27 -2.72 0.30
CA CYS A 109 -12.91 -3.05 -0.15
C CYS A 109 -12.08 -1.78 -0.41
N ARG A 110 -12.66 -0.76 -1.04
CA ARG A 110 -11.99 0.55 -1.21
C ARG A 110 -11.66 1.16 0.14
N ASP A 111 -12.63 1.21 1.04
CA ASP A 111 -12.46 1.86 2.35
C ASP A 111 -11.39 1.14 3.19
N PHE A 112 -11.29 -0.19 3.08
CA PHE A 112 -10.19 -0.96 3.67
C PHE A 112 -8.82 -0.52 3.14
N VAL A 113 -8.65 -0.38 1.82
CA VAL A 113 -7.36 0.01 1.24
C VAL A 113 -7.02 1.46 1.59
N VAL A 114 -8.01 2.35 1.63
CA VAL A 114 -7.85 3.73 2.09
C VAL A 114 -7.36 3.77 3.53
N GLU A 115 -7.98 2.98 4.41
CA GLU A 115 -7.54 2.90 5.81
C GLU A 115 -6.15 2.28 5.93
N ALA A 116 -5.85 1.24 5.14
CA ALA A 116 -4.52 0.65 5.08
C ALA A 116 -3.44 1.67 4.69
N CYS A 117 -3.73 2.55 3.71
CA CYS A 117 -2.82 3.62 3.33
C CYS A 117 -2.58 4.61 4.48
N ARG A 118 -3.64 5.04 5.19
CA ARG A 118 -3.53 5.94 6.34
C ARG A 118 -2.73 5.32 7.49
N GLN A 119 -2.94 4.02 7.75
CA GLN A 119 -2.20 3.29 8.77
C GLN A 119 -0.71 3.20 8.44
N VAL A 120 -0.35 3.06 7.16
CA VAL A 120 1.06 3.12 6.73
C VAL A 120 1.65 4.52 6.92
N GLN A 121 0.92 5.58 6.54
CA GLN A 121 1.36 6.97 6.76
C GLN A 121 1.57 7.26 8.25
N ASN A 122 0.64 6.88 9.12
CA ASN A 122 0.71 7.13 10.55
C ASN A 122 1.87 6.41 11.26
N ARG A 123 2.34 5.29 10.70
CA ARG A 123 3.46 4.51 11.25
C ARG A 123 4.82 5.02 10.80
N LEU A 124 4.86 5.88 9.79
CA LEU A 124 6.08 6.49 9.31
C LEU A 124 6.38 7.74 10.15
N PRO A 125 7.58 7.84 10.76
CA PRO A 125 7.92 9.01 11.55
C PRO A 125 7.96 10.26 10.66
N ALA A 126 7.52 11.41 11.19
CA ALA A 126 7.55 12.72 10.50
C ALA A 126 8.96 13.09 9.97
N ASN A 127 9.99 12.41 10.49
CA ASN A 127 11.39 12.66 10.21
C ASN A 127 11.95 11.82 9.05
N VAL A 128 11.13 11.15 8.22
CA VAL A 128 11.64 10.30 7.11
C VAL A 128 12.66 11.02 6.21
N HIS A 129 12.55 12.33 6.05
CA HIS A 129 13.56 13.15 5.37
C HIS A 129 14.96 13.04 6.00
N LEU A 130 15.06 12.97 7.34
CA LEU A 130 16.32 12.73 8.06
C LEU A 130 16.89 11.33 7.79
N TRP A 131 16.03 10.32 7.74
CA TRP A 131 16.43 8.94 7.44
C TRP A 131 16.94 8.82 5.99
N LYS A 132 16.35 9.58 5.07
CA LYS A 132 16.87 9.71 3.69
C LYS A 132 18.18 10.48 3.65
N SER A 133 18.37 11.59 4.38
CA SER A 133 19.69 12.24 4.42
C SER A 133 20.77 11.32 5.02
N MET A 134 20.39 10.37 5.88
CA MET A 134 21.28 9.33 6.37
C MET A 134 21.66 8.27 5.32
N THR A 135 20.91 8.12 4.21
CA THR A 135 21.30 7.20 3.11
C THR A 135 22.63 7.61 2.45
N ALA A 136 22.92 8.91 2.39
CA ALA A 136 24.21 9.44 1.93
C ALA A 136 25.38 8.96 2.80
N PHE A 137 25.11 8.60 4.06
CA PHE A 137 26.09 8.09 5.00
C PHE A 137 26.13 6.55 5.08
N SER A 138 25.40 5.85 4.21
CA SER A 138 25.49 4.39 4.13
C SER A 138 26.92 3.98 3.77
N PRO A 139 27.53 2.99 4.46
CA PRO A 139 28.88 2.53 4.16
C PRO A 139 29.06 2.15 2.68
N ARG A 140 28.01 1.68 2.01
CA ARG A 140 28.05 1.37 0.57
C ARG A 140 28.19 2.61 -0.32
N SER A 141 27.59 3.73 0.08
CA SER A 141 27.66 5.01 -0.65
C SER A 141 28.96 5.76 -0.37
N ILE A 142 29.52 5.60 0.83
CA ILE A 142 30.81 6.20 1.22
C ILE A 142 31.99 5.38 0.63
N LEU A 143 31.86 4.06 0.57
CA LEU A 143 32.92 3.15 0.10
C LEU A 143 32.85 2.88 -1.42
N SER A 144 31.83 3.35 -2.14
CA SER A 144 31.79 3.27 -3.59
C SER A 144 32.79 4.26 -4.19
N GLN A 145 33.92 3.76 -4.69
CA GLN A 145 34.98 4.56 -5.34
C GLN A 145 34.60 5.11 -6.73
N SER A 146 33.34 5.48 -6.99
CA SER A 146 33.00 6.22 -8.21
C SER A 146 33.03 7.71 -7.92
N LYS A 147 34.14 8.37 -8.30
CA LYS A 147 34.18 9.83 -8.44
C LYS A 147 33.05 10.24 -9.40
N ALA A 148 32.14 11.10 -8.93
CA ALA A 148 31.22 11.78 -9.83
C ALA A 148 32.02 12.70 -10.77
N PRO A 149 31.72 12.74 -12.08
CA PRO A 149 32.27 13.73 -13.01
C PRO A 149 31.75 15.15 -12.71
#